data_AF-A0A1E1WK30-F1
#
_entry.id   AF-A0A1E1WK30-F1
#
_cell.length_a   1.000
_cell.length_b   1.000
_cell.length_c   1.000
_cell.angle_alpha   90.00
_cell.angle_beta   90.00
_cell.angle_gamma   90.00
#
_symmetry.space_group_name_H-M   'P 1'
#
loop_
_entity.id
_entity.type
_entity.pdbx_description
1 polymer ?
#
loop_
_entity_poly.entity_id
_entity_poly.type
_entity_poly.pdbx_seq_one_letter_code
_entity_poly.pdbx_strand_id
1 'polypeptide(L)'
;MTLRVEAPGEKIVSVEPCKCNKSYSAELKKTEMKLSKRLKEFLKAAWGVRSKITVEPFVICYILPSVLAGLAVQNLCFEKSCLVNLHYDDRICRHIMQGRTANYTTEEKNVQTLVTAMTAWSFPLQTALPGILALFVGAWSDRTGNRKTFMVLPILGKLISVIGIILSTIFFMQVGMNETALLEGL
;
A
#
# COMPACT_ATOMS: atom_id res chain seq x y z
N MET A 1 4.42 33.73 72.30
CA MET A 1 3.05 33.93 71.76
C MET A 1 2.82 32.90 70.67
N THR A 2 2.13 31.82 71.03
CA THR A 2 1.50 30.88 70.09
C THR A 2 0.14 31.41 69.72
N LEU A 3 -0.20 31.47 68.43
CA LEU A 3 -1.58 31.28 68.00
C LEU A 3 -1.60 30.25 66.89
N ARG A 4 -2.24 29.14 67.22
CA ARG A 4 -2.56 27.99 66.37
C ARG A 4 -4.02 28.17 65.94
N VAL A 5 -4.32 28.06 64.66
CA VAL A 5 -5.66 27.65 64.20
C VAL A 5 -5.43 26.61 63.11
N GLU A 6 -5.89 25.40 63.40
CA GLU A 6 -5.80 24.21 62.55
C GLU A 6 -7.05 24.17 61.65
N ALA A 7 -6.90 23.77 60.39
CA ALA A 7 -8.01 23.14 59.66
C ALA A 7 -7.47 22.11 58.63
N PRO A 8 -8.18 20.98 58.45
CA PRO A 8 -7.68 19.75 57.86
C PRO A 8 -8.11 19.58 56.39
N GLY A 9 -7.40 18.73 55.64
CA GLY A 9 -7.95 17.93 54.54
C GLY A 9 -8.35 18.64 53.24
N GLU A 10 -7.63 18.31 52.17
CA GLU A 10 -8.08 18.19 50.77
C GLU A 10 -8.81 19.39 50.11
N LYS A 11 -8.16 19.94 49.07
CA LYS A 11 -8.86 20.36 47.85
C LYS A 11 -7.87 20.40 46.69
N ILE A 12 -7.90 19.31 45.94
CA ILE A 12 -7.38 19.19 44.58
C ILE A 12 -7.88 20.43 43.83
N VAL A 13 -6.96 21.23 43.31
CA VAL A 13 -7.30 22.38 42.48
C VAL A 13 -8.02 21.85 41.25
N SER A 14 -9.35 21.95 41.28
CA SER A 14 -10.23 21.67 40.16
C SER A 14 -9.93 22.69 39.07
N VAL A 15 -9.08 22.29 38.13
CA VAL A 15 -9.25 22.76 36.77
C VAL A 15 -10.39 21.92 36.23
N GLU A 16 -11.59 22.47 36.13
CA GLU A 16 -12.52 22.02 35.11
C GLU A 16 -11.97 22.55 33.77
N PRO A 17 -11.64 21.68 32.80
CA PRO A 17 -11.80 22.10 31.43
C PRO A 17 -12.63 21.10 30.63
N CYS A 18 -13.71 21.67 30.10
CA CYS A 18 -14.42 21.30 28.89
C CYS A 18 -15.43 20.15 28.96
N LYS A 19 -16.69 20.58 29.09
CA LYS A 19 -17.94 19.96 28.62
C LYS A 19 -17.96 19.77 27.07
N CYS A 20 -16.83 19.39 26.47
CA CYS A 20 -16.64 19.25 25.01
C CYS A 20 -16.82 17.82 24.51
N ASN A 21 -16.97 16.79 25.34
CA ASN A 21 -17.00 15.40 24.85
C ASN A 21 -18.19 15.14 23.90
N LYS A 22 -19.37 15.71 24.22
CA LYS A 22 -20.57 15.60 23.37
C LYS A 22 -20.48 16.45 22.10
N SER A 23 -19.83 17.62 22.19
CA SER A 23 -19.62 18.53 21.05
C SER A 23 -18.56 17.97 20.08
N TYR A 24 -17.46 17.40 20.58
CA TYR A 24 -16.41 16.80 19.79
C TYR A 24 -16.89 15.51 19.10
N SER A 25 -17.61 14.64 19.82
CA SER A 25 -18.23 13.44 19.22
C SER A 25 -19.26 13.80 18.14
N ALA A 26 -20.03 14.88 18.34
CA ALA A 26 -20.97 15.36 17.34
C ALA A 26 -20.26 15.92 16.09
N GLU A 27 -19.19 16.69 16.26
CA GLU A 27 -18.38 17.22 15.16
C GLU A 27 -17.64 16.10 14.40
N LEU A 28 -17.17 15.05 15.10
CA LEU A 28 -16.57 13.87 14.46
C LEU A 28 -17.61 13.11 13.63
N LYS A 29 -18.78 12.80 14.22
CA LYS A 29 -19.89 12.13 13.50
C LYS A 29 -20.39 12.96 12.32
N LYS A 30 -20.42 14.29 12.45
CA LYS A 30 -20.81 15.21 11.38
C LYS A 30 -19.77 15.22 10.26
N THR A 31 -18.49 15.12 10.59
CA THR A 31 -17.39 15.01 9.62
C THR A 31 -17.41 13.66 8.90
N GLU A 32 -17.59 12.54 9.62
CA GLU A 32 -17.74 11.21 9.03
C GLU A 32 -18.98 11.11 8.12
N MET A 33 -20.10 11.69 8.55
CA MET A 33 -21.33 11.71 7.75
C MET A 33 -21.20 12.61 6.51
N LYS A 34 -20.44 13.72 6.60
CA LYS A 34 -20.14 14.61 5.46
C LYS A 34 -19.16 13.94 4.48
N LEU A 35 -18.17 13.21 4.99
CA LEU A 35 -17.25 12.39 4.20
C LEU A 35 -18.00 11.25 3.49
N SER A 36 -18.84 10.51 4.21
CA SER A 36 -19.70 9.44 3.68
C SER A 36 -20.65 9.95 2.59
N LYS A 37 -21.29 11.11 2.79
CA LYS A 37 -22.14 11.75 1.77
C LYS A 37 -21.34 12.11 0.52
N ARG A 38 -20.17 12.75 0.68
CA ARG A 38 -19.30 13.08 -0.45
C ARG A 38 -18.86 11.81 -1.18
N LEU A 39 -18.46 10.76 -0.46
CA LEU A 39 -18.10 9.48 -1.04
C LEU A 39 -19.26 8.88 -1.85
N LYS A 40 -20.48 8.88 -1.30
CA LYS A 40 -21.67 8.37 -2.01
C LYS A 40 -21.99 9.17 -3.27
N GLU A 41 -21.88 10.50 -3.24
CA GLU A 41 -22.05 11.35 -4.43
C GLU A 41 -20.95 11.11 -5.47
N PHE A 42 -19.69 10.95 -5.04
CA PHE A 42 -18.59 10.56 -5.93
C PHE A 42 -18.79 9.16 -6.52
N LEU A 43 -19.26 8.18 -5.74
CA LEU A 43 -19.59 6.84 -6.24
C LEU A 43 -20.74 6.90 -7.25
N LYS A 44 -21.76 7.73 -7.00
CA LYS A 44 -22.92 7.89 -7.89
C LYS A 44 -22.54 8.58 -9.20
N ALA A 45 -21.72 9.63 -9.12
CA ALA A 45 -21.15 10.32 -10.28
C ALA A 45 -20.21 9.39 -11.07
N ALA A 46 -19.34 8.64 -10.39
CA ALA A 46 -18.47 7.64 -11.01
C ALA A 46 -19.27 6.51 -11.68
N TRP A 47 -20.40 6.09 -11.09
CA TRP A 47 -21.29 5.08 -11.67
C TRP A 47 -22.04 5.59 -12.90
N GLY A 48 -22.45 6.87 -12.92
CA GLY A 48 -23.02 7.52 -14.11
C GLY A 48 -22.01 7.66 -15.25
N VAL A 49 -20.76 8.03 -14.93
CA VAL A 49 -19.65 8.15 -15.89
C VAL A 49 -19.21 6.78 -16.43
N ARG A 50 -19.31 5.70 -15.64
CA ARG A 50 -19.04 4.31 -16.04
C ARG A 50 -19.94 3.78 -17.17
N SER A 51 -21.06 4.44 -17.44
CA SER A 51 -21.93 4.11 -18.58
C SER A 51 -21.39 4.64 -19.92
N LYS A 52 -20.58 5.72 -19.90
CA LYS A 52 -20.09 6.45 -21.10
C LYS A 52 -18.57 6.41 -21.31
N ILE A 53 -17.79 5.89 -20.36
CA ILE A 53 -16.34 5.72 -20.53
C ILE A 53 -16.06 4.69 -21.65
N THR A 54 -15.42 5.16 -22.71
CA THR A 54 -14.72 4.32 -23.69
C THR A 54 -13.53 3.62 -23.01
N VAL A 55 -13.23 2.41 -23.45
CA VAL A 55 -12.24 1.52 -22.81
C VAL A 55 -10.82 2.11 -22.85
N GLU A 56 -10.49 2.94 -23.84
CA GLU A 56 -9.15 3.44 -24.12
C GLU A 56 -8.53 4.34 -23.03
N PRO A 57 -9.15 5.45 -22.58
CA PRO A 57 -8.56 6.30 -21.53
C PRO A 57 -8.40 5.57 -20.20
N PHE A 58 -9.28 4.60 -19.91
CA PHE A 58 -9.22 3.82 -18.69
C PHE A 58 -8.01 2.87 -18.65
N VAL A 59 -7.70 2.25 -19.78
CA VAL A 59 -6.52 1.38 -19.92
C VAL A 59 -5.23 2.20 -19.78
N ILE A 60 -5.16 3.38 -20.38
CA ILE A 60 -3.99 4.27 -20.26
C ILE A 60 -3.78 4.70 -18.80
N CYS A 61 -4.85 5.13 -18.12
CA CYS A 61 -4.80 5.51 -16.71
C CYS A 61 -4.51 4.35 -15.74
N TYR A 62 -4.64 3.09 -16.17
CA TYR A 62 -4.29 1.92 -15.36
C TYR A 62 -2.88 1.43 -15.62
N ILE A 63 -2.48 1.30 -16.88
CA ILE A 63 -1.16 0.74 -17.25
C ILE A 63 -0.04 1.68 -16.80
N LEU A 64 -0.18 3.00 -17.02
CA LEU A 64 0.90 3.94 -16.69
C LEU A 64 1.25 3.94 -15.20
N PRO A 65 0.29 4.10 -14.25
CA PRO A 65 0.61 3.99 -12.83
C PRO A 65 1.11 2.61 -12.42
N SER A 66 0.59 1.54 -13.05
CA SER A 66 1.01 0.17 -12.71
C SER A 66 2.47 -0.09 -13.06
N VAL A 67 2.93 0.37 -14.22
CA VAL A 67 4.34 0.24 -14.63
C VAL A 67 5.24 1.07 -13.72
N LEU A 68 4.86 2.30 -13.41
CA LEU A 68 5.61 3.15 -12.48
C LEU A 68 5.71 2.54 -11.09
N ALA A 69 4.62 1.96 -10.58
CA ALA A 69 4.62 1.23 -9.32
C ALA A 69 5.55 0.01 -9.35
N GLY A 70 5.57 -0.75 -10.46
CA GLY A 70 6.47 -1.89 -10.62
C GLY A 70 7.95 -1.49 -10.55
N LEU A 71 8.35 -0.38 -11.19
CA LEU A 71 9.72 0.13 -11.09
C LEU A 71 10.08 0.54 -9.66
N ALA A 72 9.13 1.15 -8.93
CA ALA A 72 9.34 1.52 -7.54
C ALA A 72 9.51 0.29 -6.64
N VAL A 73 8.70 -0.76 -6.84
CA VAL A 73 8.81 -2.02 -6.09
C VAL A 73 10.12 -2.73 -6.39
N GLN A 74 10.57 -2.73 -7.64
CA GLN A 74 11.85 -3.33 -7.99
C GLN A 74 13.02 -2.65 -7.25
N ASN A 75 13.04 -1.32 -7.21
CA ASN A 75 14.05 -0.57 -6.42
C ASN A 75 13.94 -0.87 -4.92
N LEU A 76 12.72 -0.96 -4.39
CA LEU A 76 12.49 -1.33 -3.00
C LEU A 76 12.99 -2.74 -2.67
N CYS A 77 12.81 -3.70 -3.58
CA CYS A 77 13.31 -5.07 -3.43
C CYS A 77 14.85 -5.15 -3.44
N PHE A 78 15.51 -4.30 -4.23
CA PHE A 78 16.97 -4.14 -4.17
C PHE A 78 17.45 -3.60 -2.82
N GLU A 79 16.79 -2.59 -2.27
CA GLU A 79 17.13 -2.05 -0.96
C GLU A 79 16.87 -3.07 0.17
N LYS A 80 15.73 -3.77 0.12
CA LYS A 80 15.36 -4.81 1.08
C LYS A 80 16.26 -6.04 1.03
N SER A 81 16.68 -6.49 -0.14
CA SER A 81 17.62 -7.62 -0.25
C SER A 81 18.94 -7.32 0.43
N CYS A 82 19.43 -6.09 0.27
CA CYS A 82 20.69 -5.64 0.83
C CYS A 82 20.65 -5.41 2.37
N LEU A 83 19.62 -4.72 2.88
CA LEU A 83 19.52 -4.42 4.32
C LEU A 83 18.90 -5.56 5.15
N VAL A 84 17.85 -6.20 4.64
CA VAL A 84 17.03 -7.14 5.43
C VAL A 84 17.46 -8.58 5.24
N ASN A 85 17.86 -9.00 4.02
CA ASN A 85 18.28 -10.39 3.78
C ASN A 85 19.79 -10.60 4.00
N LEU A 86 20.62 -9.71 3.45
CA LEU A 86 22.08 -9.84 3.52
C LEU A 86 22.70 -9.10 4.72
N HIS A 87 21.91 -8.24 5.40
CA HIS A 87 22.35 -7.48 6.58
C HIS A 87 23.63 -6.66 6.36
N TYR A 88 23.79 -6.07 5.17
CA TYR A 88 24.90 -5.15 4.90
C TYR A 88 24.70 -3.78 5.55
N ASP A 89 25.80 -3.05 5.70
CA ASP A 89 25.79 -1.68 6.22
C ASP A 89 25.05 -0.73 5.25
N ASP A 90 24.32 0.23 5.81
CA ASP A 90 23.54 1.24 5.07
C ASP A 90 24.41 2.07 4.10
N ARG A 91 25.71 2.23 4.38
CA ARG A 91 26.61 2.89 3.42
C ARG A 91 26.86 2.05 2.17
N ILE A 92 27.11 0.75 2.32
CA ILE A 92 27.35 -0.16 1.20
C ILE A 92 26.09 -0.19 0.31
N CYS A 93 24.93 -0.31 0.94
CA CYS A 93 23.66 -0.35 0.24
C CYS A 93 23.40 0.90 -0.61
N ARG A 94 23.63 2.08 -0.03
CA ARG A 94 23.52 3.35 -0.76
C ARG A 94 24.53 3.47 -1.90
N HIS A 95 25.74 2.95 -1.75
CA HIS A 95 26.71 2.93 -2.84
C HIS A 95 26.25 2.04 -4.01
N ILE A 96 25.67 0.86 -3.72
CA ILE A 96 25.10 -0.03 -4.73
C ILE A 96 23.91 0.64 -5.44
N MET A 97 23.00 1.27 -4.68
CA MET A 97 21.84 1.98 -5.26
C MET A 97 22.23 3.20 -6.11
N GLN A 98 23.37 3.82 -5.84
CA GLN A 98 23.91 4.94 -6.63
C GLN A 98 24.77 4.51 -7.82
N GLY A 99 24.95 3.20 -8.06
CA GLY A 99 25.83 2.68 -9.12
C GLY A 99 27.33 2.91 -8.87
N ARG A 100 27.74 3.15 -7.62
CA ARG A 100 29.14 3.35 -7.22
C ARG A 100 29.76 2.05 -6.72
N THR A 101 29.88 1.05 -7.60
CA THR A 101 30.18 -0.34 -7.20
C THR A 101 31.62 -0.80 -7.44
N ALA A 102 32.54 0.11 -7.81
CA ALA A 102 33.95 -0.23 -8.10
C ALA A 102 34.67 -1.05 -7.00
N ASN A 103 34.30 -0.85 -5.74
CA ASN A 103 34.87 -1.58 -4.58
C ASN A 103 33.93 -2.63 -3.97
N TYR A 104 32.69 -2.76 -4.47
CA TYR A 104 31.61 -3.58 -3.86
C TYR A 104 30.99 -4.56 -4.86
N THR A 105 31.78 -5.05 -5.82
CA THR A 105 31.31 -5.89 -6.93
C THR A 105 30.79 -7.25 -6.46
N THR A 106 31.29 -7.77 -5.35
CA THR A 106 30.87 -9.06 -4.79
C THR A 106 29.51 -8.93 -4.10
N GLU A 107 29.33 -7.86 -3.35
CA GLU A 107 28.12 -7.51 -2.62
C GLU A 107 26.98 -7.20 -3.61
N GLU A 108 27.28 -6.42 -4.65
CA GLU A 108 26.35 -6.15 -5.75
C GLU A 108 25.88 -7.46 -6.40
N LYS A 109 26.81 -8.36 -6.73
CA LYS A 109 26.48 -9.66 -7.34
C LYS A 109 25.58 -10.51 -6.44
N ASN A 110 25.83 -10.52 -5.13
CA ASN A 110 25.01 -11.28 -4.18
C ASN A 110 23.58 -10.70 -4.09
N VAL A 111 23.45 -9.37 -4.02
CA VAL A 111 22.15 -8.68 -4.02
C VAL A 111 21.39 -8.95 -5.32
N GLN A 112 22.04 -8.80 -6.48
CA GLN A 112 21.45 -9.10 -7.78
C GLN A 112 21.02 -10.55 -7.89
N THR A 113 21.86 -11.50 -7.46
CA THR A 113 21.53 -12.94 -7.49
C THR A 113 20.28 -13.23 -6.66
N LEU A 114 20.14 -12.59 -5.49
CA LEU A 114 18.97 -12.78 -4.64
C LEU A 114 17.70 -12.18 -5.26
N VAL A 115 17.77 -10.95 -5.80
CA VAL A 115 16.64 -10.30 -6.49
C VAL A 115 16.25 -11.09 -7.74
N THR A 116 17.22 -11.52 -8.54
CA THR A 116 16.98 -12.36 -9.73
C THR A 116 16.34 -13.68 -9.36
N ALA A 117 16.80 -14.36 -8.30
CA ALA A 117 16.17 -15.58 -7.83
C ALA A 117 14.71 -15.33 -7.41
N MET A 118 14.43 -14.22 -6.73
CA MET A 118 13.07 -13.81 -6.38
C MET A 118 12.20 -13.56 -7.62
N THR A 119 12.67 -12.78 -8.59
CA THR A 119 11.94 -12.53 -9.84
C THR A 119 11.71 -13.83 -10.62
N ALA A 120 12.68 -14.74 -10.62
CA ALA A 120 12.61 -15.98 -11.38
C ALA A 120 11.47 -16.90 -10.94
N TRP A 121 11.16 -16.99 -9.64
CA TRP A 121 10.04 -17.81 -9.16
C TRP A 121 8.71 -17.04 -9.11
N SER A 122 8.75 -15.73 -8.81
CA SER A 122 7.53 -14.93 -8.65
C SER A 122 6.88 -14.55 -9.98
N PHE A 123 7.65 -14.14 -10.97
CA PHE A 123 7.11 -13.68 -12.26
C PHE A 123 6.30 -14.77 -13.02
N PRO A 124 6.75 -16.03 -13.08
CA PRO A 124 5.95 -17.10 -13.68
C PRO A 124 4.63 -17.31 -12.93
N LEU A 125 4.63 -17.25 -11.59
CA LEU A 125 3.41 -17.39 -10.80
C LEU A 125 2.41 -16.26 -11.11
N GLN A 126 2.93 -15.03 -11.22
CA GLN A 126 2.15 -13.83 -11.54
C GLN A 126 1.55 -13.83 -12.94
N THR A 127 2.18 -14.50 -13.90
CA THR A 127 1.72 -14.50 -15.30
C THR A 127 0.92 -15.77 -15.64
N ALA A 128 1.30 -16.91 -15.07
CA ALA A 128 0.62 -18.18 -15.29
C ALA A 128 -0.78 -18.21 -14.66
N LEU A 129 -0.93 -17.73 -13.41
CA LEU A 129 -2.23 -17.72 -12.73
C LEU A 129 -3.30 -16.91 -13.49
N PRO A 130 -3.08 -15.61 -13.81
CA PRO A 130 -4.05 -14.86 -14.59
C PRO A 130 -4.16 -15.36 -16.03
N GLY A 131 -3.12 -15.95 -16.61
CA GLY A 131 -3.19 -16.59 -17.93
C GLY A 131 -4.17 -17.76 -17.96
N ILE A 132 -4.08 -18.68 -17.00
CA ILE A 132 -5.00 -19.81 -16.86
C ILE A 132 -6.42 -19.31 -16.56
N LEU A 133 -6.56 -18.38 -15.60
CA LEU A 133 -7.85 -17.78 -15.28
C LEU A 133 -8.47 -17.07 -16.49
N ALA A 134 -7.67 -16.37 -17.30
CA ALA A 134 -8.17 -15.67 -18.48
C ALA A 134 -8.71 -16.64 -19.55
N LEU A 135 -8.19 -17.86 -19.66
CA LEU A 135 -8.75 -18.86 -20.59
C LEU A 135 -10.15 -19.31 -20.15
N PHE A 136 -10.33 -19.64 -18.86
CA PHE A 136 -11.61 -20.10 -18.34
C PHE A 136 -12.63 -18.95 -18.21
N VAL A 137 -12.21 -17.85 -17.59
CA VAL A 137 -13.05 -16.67 -17.35
C VAL A 137 -13.32 -15.94 -18.65
N GLY A 138 -12.39 -15.94 -19.61
CA GLY A 138 -12.59 -15.37 -20.94
C GLY A 138 -13.72 -16.08 -21.69
N ALA A 139 -13.71 -17.41 -21.74
CA ALA A 139 -14.77 -18.20 -22.36
C ALA A 139 -16.14 -18.01 -21.66
N TRP A 140 -16.15 -17.85 -20.33
CA TRP A 140 -17.37 -17.54 -19.58
C TRP A 140 -17.88 -16.11 -19.80
N SER A 141 -16.96 -15.14 -19.88
CA SER A 141 -17.27 -13.74 -20.14
C SER A 141 -17.89 -13.54 -21.52
N ASP A 142 -17.46 -14.32 -22.52
CA ASP A 142 -18.00 -14.24 -23.87
C ASP A 142 -19.45 -14.72 -23.92
N ARG A 143 -19.77 -15.81 -23.22
CA ARG A 143 -21.16 -16.32 -23.12
C ARG A 143 -22.10 -15.42 -22.33
N THR A 144 -21.59 -14.71 -21.33
CA THR A 144 -22.40 -13.91 -20.40
C THR A 144 -22.55 -12.44 -20.84
N GLY A 145 -21.74 -11.97 -21.80
CA GLY A 145 -21.78 -10.59 -22.32
C GLY A 145 -21.34 -9.49 -21.32
N ASN A 146 -21.02 -9.86 -20.07
CA ASN A 146 -20.69 -8.93 -18.98
C ASN A 146 -19.21 -8.49 -18.97
N ARG A 147 -18.72 -7.95 -20.09
CA ARG A 147 -17.32 -7.50 -20.29
C ARG A 147 -16.84 -6.47 -19.25
N LYS A 148 -17.75 -5.67 -18.71
CA LYS A 148 -17.43 -4.60 -17.74
C LYS A 148 -16.99 -5.11 -16.37
N THR A 149 -17.44 -6.30 -15.95
CA THR A 149 -17.07 -6.90 -14.66
C THR A 149 -15.63 -7.41 -14.71
N PHE A 150 -15.24 -8.02 -15.83
CA PHE A 150 -13.89 -8.52 -16.05
C PHE A 150 -12.83 -7.39 -15.99
N MET A 151 -13.13 -6.20 -16.51
CA MET A 151 -12.20 -5.06 -16.42
C MET A 151 -11.99 -4.50 -15.02
N VAL A 152 -12.93 -4.70 -14.08
CA VAL A 152 -12.80 -4.17 -12.72
C VAL A 152 -11.98 -5.09 -11.82
N LEU A 153 -12.02 -6.39 -12.10
CA LEU A 153 -11.30 -7.41 -11.34
C LEU A 153 -9.79 -7.10 -11.18
N PRO A 154 -9.00 -6.84 -12.26
CA PRO A 154 -7.58 -6.53 -12.13
C PRO A 154 -7.31 -5.20 -11.40
N ILE A 155 -8.25 -4.26 -11.47
CA ILE A 155 -8.09 -2.94 -10.84
C ILE A 155 -8.27 -3.03 -9.34
N LEU A 156 -9.26 -3.80 -8.89
CA LEU A 156 -9.43 -4.08 -7.47
C LEU A 156 -8.22 -4.86 -6.94
N GLY A 157 -7.73 -5.85 -7.69
CA GLY A 157 -6.50 -6.57 -7.37
C GLY A 157 -5.33 -5.62 -7.15
N LYS A 158 -5.02 -4.76 -8.15
CA LYS A 158 -3.92 -3.80 -8.00
C LYS A 158 -4.10 -2.75 -6.92
N LEU A 159 -5.32 -2.33 -6.62
CA LEU A 159 -5.53 -1.44 -5.47
C LEU A 159 -5.16 -2.12 -4.15
N ILE A 160 -5.53 -3.40 -3.99
CA ILE A 160 -5.19 -4.19 -2.80
C ILE A 160 -3.67 -4.40 -2.73
N SER A 161 -3.03 -4.75 -3.84
CA SER A 161 -1.57 -4.96 -3.93
C SER A 161 -0.79 -3.70 -3.58
N VAL A 162 -1.19 -2.54 -4.11
CA VAL A 162 -0.55 -1.25 -3.79
C VAL A 162 -0.66 -0.90 -2.31
N ILE A 163 -1.82 -1.14 -1.69
CA ILE A 163 -1.98 -0.94 -0.24
C ILE A 163 -1.05 -1.88 0.54
N GLY A 164 -0.95 -3.15 0.11
CA GLY A 164 -0.03 -4.13 0.71
C GLY A 164 1.44 -3.70 0.61
N ILE A 165 1.86 -3.18 -0.54
CA ILE A 165 3.22 -2.66 -0.75
C ILE A 165 3.49 -1.45 0.15
N ILE A 166 2.54 -0.51 0.27
CA ILE A 166 2.69 0.64 1.17
C ILE A 166 2.88 0.17 2.61
N LEU A 167 2.10 -0.82 3.06
CA LEU A 167 2.26 -1.41 4.39
C LEU A 167 3.62 -2.10 4.54
N SER A 168 4.10 -2.81 3.52
CA SER A 168 5.44 -3.43 3.51
C SER A 168 6.57 -2.40 3.66
N THR A 169 6.39 -1.19 3.13
CA THR A 169 7.34 -0.08 3.33
C THR A 169 7.31 0.46 4.75
N ILE A 170 6.12 0.57 5.38
CA ILE A 170 6.00 1.00 6.78
C ILE A 170 6.67 -0.02 7.72
N PHE A 171 6.45 -1.31 7.46
CA PHE A 171 7.04 -2.42 8.22
C PHE A 171 8.33 -2.94 7.57
N PHE A 172 9.22 -2.03 7.17
CA PHE A 172 10.41 -2.35 6.37
C PHE A 172 11.29 -3.46 6.98
N MET A 173 11.54 -3.41 8.29
CA MET A 173 12.42 -4.35 9.00
C MET A 173 11.76 -5.69 9.36
N GLN A 174 10.42 -5.78 9.31
CA GLN A 174 9.69 -7.01 9.65
C GLN A 174 9.25 -7.79 8.41
N VAL A 175 8.95 -7.09 7.30
CA VAL A 175 8.45 -7.72 6.07
C VAL A 175 9.58 -7.95 5.09
N GLY A 176 9.92 -9.21 4.88
CA GLY A 176 10.95 -9.65 3.95
C GLY A 176 10.63 -9.35 2.48
N MET A 177 11.65 -9.48 1.64
CA MET A 177 11.54 -9.29 0.19
C MET A 177 10.56 -10.28 -0.46
N ASN A 178 10.54 -11.54 0.00
CA ASN A 178 9.70 -12.60 -0.55
C ASN A 178 8.20 -12.30 -0.40
N GLU A 179 7.79 -11.79 0.76
CA GLU A 179 6.40 -11.39 1.03
C GLU A 179 5.99 -10.19 0.18
N THR A 180 6.92 -9.25 -0.02
CA THR A 180 6.70 -8.09 -0.89
C THR A 180 6.51 -8.51 -2.35
N ALA A 181 7.23 -9.54 -2.80
CA ALA A 181 7.07 -10.16 -4.11
C ALA A 181 5.67 -10.77 -4.33
N LEU A 182 5.15 -11.43 -3.30
CA LEU A 182 3.82 -12.03 -3.33
C LEU A 182 2.73 -10.96 -3.39
N LEU A 183 2.87 -9.89 -2.60
CA LEU A 183 1.94 -8.77 -2.62
C LEU A 183 1.93 -8.04 -3.95
N GLU A 184 3.10 -7.85 -4.58
CA GLU A 184 3.18 -7.29 -5.94
C GLU A 184 2.47 -8.19 -6.95
N GLY A 185 2.53 -9.50 -6.75
CA GLY A 185 1.96 -10.50 -7.64
C GLY A 185 0.47 -10.73 -7.57
N LEU A 186 -0.19 -10.16 -6.55
CA LEU A 186 -1.64 -10.14 -6.41
C LEU A 186 -2.27 -9.08 -7.35
#